data_AF-A0A2N9ERF7-F1
#
_entry.id   AF-A0A2N9ERF7-F1
#
_cell.length_a   1.000
_cell.length_b   1.000
_cell.length_c   1.000
_cell.angle_alpha   90.00
_cell.angle_beta   90.00
_cell.angle_gamma   90.00
#
_symmetry.space_group_name_H-M   'P 1'
#
loop_
_entity.id
_entity.type
_entity.pdbx_description
1 polymer ?
#
loop_
_entity_poly.entity_id
_entity_poly.type
_entity_poly.pdbx_seq_one_letter_code
_entity_poly.pdbx_strand_id
1 'polypeptide(L)'
;MSHFIPCRKSNDASHVAALFSGMSINFMDCLCPSFLTPLLENSVEEASNPASVLDLVPLLVPKKVHPKAEELATILQQEHQQVKLKLEVANAKYKAAADQHRKQVIFEVGDLAWVLITKDKRPEGQYSKLRPRKYGPCRNLKRINANAYEVELPKNMAISNTFNVQHLSAYHDPNAIKST
;
A
#
# COMPACT_ATOMS: atom_id res chain seq x y z
N MET A 1 5.46 4.51 4.60
CA MET A 1 4.74 3.87 3.47
C MET A 1 3.31 3.63 3.91
N SER A 2 2.37 4.47 3.47
CA SER A 2 0.94 4.29 3.76
C SER A 2 0.42 3.10 2.96
N HIS A 3 0.10 2.00 3.63
CA HIS A 3 -0.52 0.84 3.01
C HIS A 3 -1.99 1.14 2.71
N PHE A 4 -2.34 1.23 1.43
CA PHE A 4 -3.74 1.32 0.98
C PHE A 4 -4.45 0.02 1.34
N ILE A 5 -5.47 0.10 2.21
CA ILE A 5 -6.30 -1.04 2.59
C ILE A 5 -7.52 -1.03 1.67
N PRO A 6 -7.61 -1.92 0.66
CA PRO A 6 -8.75 -1.93 -0.24
C PRO A 6 -10.03 -2.25 0.54
N CYS A 7 -11.02 -1.36 0.41
CA CYS A 7 -12.34 -1.54 1.03
C CYS A 7 -13.03 -2.76 0.41
N ARG A 8 -13.50 -3.68 1.25
CA ARG A 8 -14.11 -4.94 0.82
C ARG A 8 -15.55 -4.78 0.33
N LYS A 9 -16.19 -3.63 0.55
CA LYS A 9 -17.60 -3.37 0.21
C LYS A 9 -17.72 -2.18 -0.75
N SER A 10 -18.50 -2.35 -1.81
CA SER A 10 -18.83 -1.31 -2.80
C SER A 10 -19.55 -0.08 -2.20
N ASN A 11 -20.22 -0.25 -1.06
CA ASN A 11 -20.89 0.84 -0.34
C ASN A 11 -19.92 1.86 0.31
N ASP A 12 -18.65 1.51 0.47
CA ASP A 12 -17.65 2.39 1.04
C ASP A 12 -17.14 3.40 0.01
N ALA A 13 -17.10 3.03 -1.28
CA ALA A 13 -16.72 3.93 -2.36
C ALA A 13 -17.73 5.07 -2.53
N SER A 14 -19.03 4.81 -2.37
CA SER A 14 -20.08 5.83 -2.37
C SER A 14 -20.06 6.71 -1.11
N HIS A 15 -19.62 6.19 0.05
CA HIS A 15 -19.43 6.99 1.26
C HIS A 15 -18.18 7.89 1.17
N VAL A 16 -17.10 7.40 0.55
CA VAL A 16 -15.91 8.21 0.21
C VAL A 16 -16.26 9.27 -0.84
N ALA A 17 -17.05 8.92 -1.86
CA ALA A 17 -17.55 9.90 -2.83
C ALA A 17 -18.42 10.97 -2.14
N ALA A 18 -19.29 10.59 -1.19
CA ALA A 18 -20.10 11.54 -0.42
C ALA A 18 -19.26 12.52 0.43
N LEU A 19 -18.06 12.13 0.90
CA LEU A 19 -17.12 13.06 1.55
C LEU A 19 -16.62 14.15 0.58
N PHE A 20 -16.58 13.86 -0.72
CA PHE A 20 -16.29 14.83 -1.78
C PHE A 20 -17.55 15.56 -2.28
N SER A 21 -18.72 14.91 -2.28
CA SER A 21 -19.98 15.48 -2.80
C SER A 21 -20.64 16.50 -1.86
N GLY A 22 -20.29 16.53 -0.57
CA GLY A 22 -20.77 17.53 0.38
C GLY A 22 -20.14 18.92 0.23
N MET A 23 -19.18 19.07 -0.69
CA MET A 23 -18.38 20.29 -0.90
C MET A 23 -18.77 21.03 -2.19
N SER A 24 -19.98 20.78 -2.70
CA SER A 24 -20.47 21.38 -3.94
C SER A 24 -21.70 22.26 -3.68
N ILE A 25 -21.50 23.36 -2.97
CA ILE A 25 -22.33 24.56 -3.16
C ILE A 25 -21.33 25.72 -3.25
N ASN A 26 -21.33 26.41 -4.41
CA ASN A 26 -20.52 27.58 -4.78
C ASN A 26 -19.23 27.37 -5.60
N PHE A 27 -19.06 26.25 -6.33
CA PHE A 27 -18.02 26.20 -7.40
C PHE A 27 -18.57 26.57 -8.80
N MET A 28 -19.90 26.63 -8.95
CA MET A 28 -20.56 26.74 -10.26
C MET A 28 -21.11 28.12 -10.63
N ASP A 29 -20.77 29.19 -9.90
CA ASP A 29 -21.21 30.56 -10.23
C ASP A 29 -20.09 31.48 -10.74
N CYS A 30 -18.88 30.95 -11.00
CA CYS A 30 -17.76 31.76 -11.52
C CYS A 30 -17.09 31.18 -12.78
N LEU A 31 -17.58 30.08 -13.33
CA LEU A 31 -17.07 29.52 -14.58
C LEU A 31 -17.80 30.16 -15.77
N CYS A 32 -17.37 31.36 -16.15
CA CYS A 32 -17.65 31.88 -17.49
C CYS A 32 -17.05 30.92 -18.53
N PRO A 33 -17.81 30.46 -19.55
CA PRO A 33 -17.37 29.39 -20.47
C PRO A 33 -16.25 29.75 -21.45
N SER A 34 -15.64 30.94 -21.34
CA SER A 34 -14.64 31.42 -22.29
C SER A 34 -13.18 31.07 -21.93
N PHE A 35 -12.92 30.34 -20.83
CA PHE A 35 -11.57 30.16 -20.29
C PHE A 35 -11.14 28.71 -19.92
N LEU A 36 -11.65 27.69 -20.61
CA LEU A 36 -11.07 26.34 -20.60
C LEU A 36 -11.15 25.77 -22.02
N THR A 37 -10.14 25.28 -22.72
CA THR A 37 -8.69 25.03 -22.54
C THR A 37 -8.17 24.75 -23.97
N PRO A 38 -6.87 24.79 -24.25
CA PRO A 38 -6.08 23.57 -24.06
C PRO A 38 -4.83 23.94 -23.23
N LEU A 39 -4.41 23.17 -22.24
CA LEU A 39 -3.25 22.25 -22.35
C LEU A 39 -2.83 22.03 -20.89
N LEU A 40 -3.04 20.89 -20.23
CA LEU A 40 -2.21 19.68 -20.30
C LEU A 40 -0.81 19.79 -20.93
N GLU A 41 -0.11 20.93 -20.82
CA GLU A 41 1.28 21.04 -21.30
C GLU A 41 2.07 22.15 -20.60
N ASN A 42 1.89 22.34 -19.29
CA ASN A 42 2.75 23.26 -18.53
C ASN A 42 3.18 22.65 -17.19
N SER A 43 3.73 21.44 -17.25
CA SER A 43 4.61 20.90 -16.19
C SER A 43 5.42 19.72 -16.69
N VAL A 44 5.85 19.78 -17.96
CA VAL A 44 7.17 19.28 -18.31
C VAL A 44 8.02 20.52 -18.26
N GLU A 45 8.92 20.61 -17.29
CA GLU A 45 10.10 21.45 -17.48
C GLU A 45 10.78 20.91 -18.73
N GLU A 46 10.46 21.48 -19.91
CA GLU A 46 11.42 21.45 -21.00
C GLU A 46 12.61 22.24 -20.48
N ALA A 47 13.57 21.51 -19.92
CA ALA A 47 14.93 21.99 -19.73
C ALA A 47 15.52 22.18 -21.14
N SER A 48 15.08 23.24 -21.83
CA SER A 48 15.80 23.79 -22.95
C SER A 48 17.13 24.25 -22.41
N ASN A 49 18.22 23.60 -22.84
CA ASN A 49 19.57 24.00 -22.44
C ASN A 49 19.76 25.47 -22.80
N PRO A 50 20.09 26.35 -21.84
CA PRO A 50 20.28 27.76 -22.13
C PRO A 50 21.41 27.89 -23.16
N ALA A 51 21.12 28.53 -24.30
CA ALA A 51 22.07 28.67 -25.39
C ALA A 51 23.26 29.58 -25.01
N SER A 52 23.15 30.30 -23.88
CA SER A 52 24.15 31.25 -23.39
C SER A 52 24.17 31.31 -21.86
N VAL A 53 25.36 31.55 -21.27
CA VAL A 53 25.55 31.80 -19.83
C VAL A 53 24.70 32.98 -19.32
N LEU A 54 24.31 33.89 -20.23
CA LEU A 54 23.44 35.04 -19.93
C LEU A 54 21.96 34.66 -19.73
N ASP A 55 21.52 33.48 -20.20
CA ASP A 55 20.15 32.98 -19.98
C ASP A 55 19.96 32.38 -18.58
N LEU A 56 21.03 32.26 -17.79
CA LEU A 56 20.98 31.82 -16.39
C LEU A 56 20.63 32.96 -15.41
N VAL A 57 20.43 34.19 -15.90
CA VAL A 57 20.02 35.29 -15.04
C VAL A 57 18.64 34.95 -14.47
N PRO A 58 18.49 34.80 -13.14
CA PRO A 58 17.18 34.60 -12.54
C PRO A 58 16.32 35.79 -12.92
N LEU A 59 15.32 35.56 -13.79
CA LEU A 59 14.35 36.58 -14.10
C LEU A 59 13.74 37.00 -12.77
N LEU A 60 13.96 38.25 -12.38
CA LEU A 60 13.25 38.88 -11.27
C LEU A 60 11.82 39.11 -11.74
N VAL A 61 11.06 38.03 -11.91
CA VAL A 61 9.62 38.11 -12.15
C VAL A 61 9.05 38.69 -10.86
N PRO A 62 8.51 39.91 -10.85
CA PRO A 62 7.92 40.44 -9.64
C PRO A 62 6.78 39.49 -9.27
N LYS A 63 6.85 38.88 -8.08
CA LYS A 63 5.80 38.06 -7.48
C LYS A 63 4.58 38.94 -7.16
N LYS A 64 3.93 39.49 -8.18
CA LYS A 64 2.60 40.09 -8.06
C LYS A 64 1.60 38.98 -8.28
N VAL A 65 1.40 38.19 -7.25
CA VAL A 65 0.32 37.20 -7.22
C VAL A 65 -0.98 37.96 -7.00
N HIS A 66 -2.01 37.65 -7.79
CA HIS A 66 -3.31 38.28 -7.60
C HIS A 66 -3.88 37.84 -6.25
N PRO A 67 -4.39 38.74 -5.39
CA PRO A 67 -4.81 38.39 -4.02
C PRO A 67 -5.88 37.29 -3.99
N LYS A 68 -6.79 37.28 -4.97
CA LYS A 68 -7.79 36.21 -5.14
C LYS A 68 -7.17 34.84 -5.45
N ALA A 69 -6.02 34.80 -6.14
CA ALA A 69 -5.32 33.56 -6.42
C ALA A 69 -4.64 33.00 -5.15
N GLU A 70 -4.11 33.87 -4.29
CA GLU A 70 -3.56 33.48 -3.00
C GLU A 70 -4.65 32.94 -2.06
N GLU A 71 -5.80 33.62 -2.00
CA GLU A 71 -6.97 33.18 -1.23
C GLU A 71 -7.43 31.78 -1.68
N LEU A 72 -7.61 31.56 -2.99
CA LEU A 72 -7.98 30.25 -3.53
C LEU A 72 -6.94 29.17 -3.21
N ALA A 73 -5.65 29.49 -3.27
CA ALA A 73 -4.59 28.55 -2.91
C ALA A 73 -4.67 28.15 -1.43
N THR A 74 -4.95 29.10 -0.53
CA THR A 74 -5.12 28.79 0.90
C THR A 74 -6.34 27.91 1.17
N ILE A 75 -7.48 28.18 0.51
CA ILE A 75 -8.69 27.37 0.62
C ILE A 75 -8.40 25.94 0.14
N LEU A 76 -7.76 25.80 -1.04
CA LEU A 76 -7.43 24.49 -1.59
C LEU A 76 -6.49 23.71 -0.65
N GLN A 77 -5.50 24.36 -0.06
CA GLN A 77 -4.61 23.74 0.93
C GLN A 77 -5.37 23.26 2.17
N GLN A 78 -6.30 24.07 2.68
CA GLN A 78 -7.15 23.69 3.81
C GLN A 78 -8.02 22.48 3.47
N GLU A 79 -8.64 22.47 2.29
CA GLU A 79 -9.46 21.33 1.86
C GLU A 79 -8.63 20.05 1.68
N HIS A 80 -7.43 20.14 1.11
CA HIS A 80 -6.51 19.01 1.03
C HIS A 80 -6.14 18.46 2.41
N GLN A 81 -5.89 19.33 3.38
CA GLN A 81 -5.62 18.92 4.76
C GLN A 81 -6.83 18.22 5.37
N GLN A 82 -8.04 18.75 5.19
CA GLN A 82 -9.26 18.12 5.67
C GLN A 82 -9.49 16.73 5.06
N VAL A 83 -9.32 16.60 3.74
CA VAL A 83 -9.45 15.32 3.04
C VAL A 83 -8.43 14.31 3.57
N LYS A 84 -7.18 14.74 3.78
CA LYS A 84 -6.12 13.89 4.34
C LYS A 84 -6.50 13.37 5.73
N LEU A 85 -6.97 14.25 6.61
CA LEU A 85 -7.40 13.87 7.96
C LEU A 85 -8.56 12.86 7.92
N LYS A 86 -9.58 13.11 7.10
CA LYS A 86 -10.72 12.19 6.93
C LYS A 86 -10.27 10.82 6.42
N LEU A 87 -9.33 10.79 5.48
CA LEU A 87 -8.76 9.54 4.94
C LEU A 87 -7.98 8.76 6.01
N GLU A 88 -7.18 9.45 6.83
CA GLU A 88 -6.45 8.83 7.93
C GLU A 88 -7.39 8.20 8.97
N VAL A 89 -8.45 8.92 9.36
CA VAL A 89 -9.48 8.41 10.29
C VAL A 89 -10.18 7.19 9.71
N ALA A 90 -10.60 7.25 8.43
CA ALA A 90 -11.24 6.12 7.76
C ALA A 90 -10.30 4.90 7.70
N ASN A 91 -9.04 5.10 7.29
CA ASN A 91 -8.04 4.04 7.23
C ASN A 91 -7.80 3.39 8.61
N ALA A 92 -7.74 4.19 9.68
CA ALA A 92 -7.61 3.69 11.04
C ALA A 92 -8.81 2.82 11.45
N LYS A 93 -10.03 3.26 11.11
CA LYS A 93 -11.27 2.49 11.35
C LYS A 93 -11.27 1.16 10.59
N TYR A 94 -10.90 1.16 9.31
CA TYR A 94 -10.80 -0.07 8.52
C TYR A 94 -9.74 -1.02 9.07
N LYS A 95 -8.58 -0.49 9.44
CA LYS A 95 -7.51 -1.28 10.06
C LYS A 95 -7.99 -1.94 11.35
N ALA A 96 -8.62 -1.20 12.25
CA ALA A 96 -9.14 -1.73 13.50
C ALA A 96 -10.16 -2.86 13.26
N ALA A 97 -11.10 -2.66 12.34
CA ALA A 97 -12.09 -3.69 11.98
C ALA A 97 -11.46 -4.93 11.33
N ALA A 98 -10.46 -4.74 10.47
CA ALA A 98 -9.74 -5.86 9.84
C ALA A 98 -8.90 -6.64 10.86
N ASP A 99 -8.24 -5.94 11.78
CA ASP A 99 -7.36 -6.53 12.78
C ASP A 99 -8.14 -7.32 13.85
N GLN A 100 -9.41 -6.96 14.14
CA GLN A 100 -10.29 -7.73 15.06
C GLN A 100 -10.41 -9.21 14.69
N HIS A 101 -10.36 -9.55 13.40
CA HIS A 101 -10.50 -10.93 12.92
C HIS A 101 -9.16 -11.62 12.67
N ARG A 102 -8.03 -10.91 12.82
CA ARG A 102 -6.69 -11.46 12.56
C ARG A 102 -6.09 -12.02 13.84
N LYS A 103 -5.74 -13.31 13.82
CA LYS A 103 -4.91 -13.90 14.87
C LYS A 103 -3.44 -13.59 14.57
N GLN A 104 -2.76 -12.97 15.53
CA GLN A 104 -1.31 -12.79 15.44
C GLN A 104 -0.64 -14.14 15.71
N VAL A 105 0.09 -14.65 14.71
CA VAL A 105 0.94 -15.82 14.87
C VAL A 105 2.37 -15.30 14.80
N ILE A 106 3.12 -15.50 15.88
CA ILE A 106 4.52 -15.10 15.98
C ILE A 106 5.33 -16.38 16.09
N PHE A 107 6.38 -16.47 15.28
CA PHE A 107 7.34 -17.56 15.35
C PHE A 107 8.69 -17.00 15.77
N GLU A 108 9.39 -17.73 16.62
CA GLU A 108 10.76 -17.42 16.98
C GLU A 108 11.75 -18.14 16.05
N VAL A 109 12.99 -17.66 16.07
CA VAL A 109 14.09 -18.29 15.33
C VAL A 109 14.42 -19.61 16.00
N GLY A 110 14.36 -20.71 15.26
CA GLY A 110 14.52 -22.06 15.80
C GLY A 110 13.23 -22.86 15.91
N ASP A 111 12.07 -22.20 15.87
CA ASP A 111 10.79 -22.91 15.89
C ASP A 111 10.61 -23.79 14.65
N LEU A 112 9.97 -24.94 14.85
CA LEU A 112 9.57 -25.83 13.77
C LEU A 112 8.17 -25.44 13.28
N ALA A 113 8.05 -25.25 11.98
CA ALA A 113 6.79 -24.92 11.33
C ALA A 113 6.57 -25.75 10.07
N TRP A 114 5.33 -26.16 9.83
CA TRP A 114 4.88 -26.69 8.56
C TRP A 114 4.79 -25.57 7.53
N VAL A 115 5.38 -25.80 6.36
CA VAL A 115 5.34 -24.84 5.24
C VAL A 115 4.26 -25.24 4.24
N LEU A 116 3.29 -24.36 4.03
CA LEU A 116 2.27 -24.51 2.99
C LEU A 116 2.79 -23.93 1.67
N ILE A 117 2.87 -24.76 0.64
CA ILE A 117 3.31 -24.35 -0.69
C ILE A 117 2.10 -24.04 -1.57
N THR A 118 1.98 -22.76 -1.94
CA THR A 118 0.97 -22.25 -2.87
C THR A 118 1.25 -22.73 -4.29
N LYS A 119 0.20 -22.78 -5.13
CA LYS A 119 0.32 -23.16 -6.54
C LYS A 119 1.34 -22.29 -7.30
N ASP A 120 1.34 -20.99 -7.04
CA ASP A 120 2.19 -20.01 -7.72
C ASP A 120 3.69 -20.19 -7.43
N LYS A 121 4.02 -20.79 -6.28
CA LYS A 121 5.40 -21.07 -5.88
C LYS A 121 5.90 -22.42 -6.39
N ARG A 122 5.03 -23.27 -6.95
CA ARG A 122 5.41 -24.61 -7.37
C ARG A 122 6.02 -24.54 -8.77
N PRO A 123 7.15 -25.21 -9.02
CA PRO A 123 7.71 -25.30 -10.37
C PRO A 123 6.69 -25.91 -11.34
N GLU A 124 6.70 -25.42 -12.58
CA GLU A 124 5.87 -25.95 -13.65
C GLU A 124 6.13 -27.45 -13.86
N GLY A 125 5.06 -28.22 -14.10
CA GLY A 125 5.14 -29.68 -14.23
C GLY A 125 5.25 -30.48 -12.91
N GLN A 126 5.49 -29.83 -11.76
CA GLN A 126 5.50 -30.52 -10.45
C GLN A 126 4.15 -30.50 -9.71
N TYR A 127 3.13 -29.90 -10.31
CA TYR A 127 1.79 -29.86 -9.76
C TYR A 127 1.02 -31.15 -10.06
N SER A 128 0.66 -31.90 -9.03
CA SER A 128 -0.33 -32.97 -9.12
C SER A 128 -1.35 -32.84 -7.99
N LYS A 129 -2.61 -33.22 -8.26
CA LYS A 129 -3.72 -33.08 -7.30
C LYS A 129 -3.49 -33.89 -6.01
N LEU A 130 -2.71 -34.95 -6.10
CA LEU A 130 -2.41 -35.88 -5.00
C LEU A 130 -1.12 -35.54 -4.23
N ARG A 131 -0.28 -34.63 -4.73
CA ARG A 131 0.95 -34.27 -4.00
C ARG A 131 0.63 -33.50 -2.72
N PRO A 132 1.43 -33.70 -1.65
CA PRO A 132 1.26 -32.94 -0.42
C PRO A 132 1.42 -31.44 -0.69
N ARG A 133 0.62 -30.65 0.04
CA ARG A 133 0.67 -29.18 0.02
C ARG A 133 1.51 -28.60 1.16
N LYS A 134 1.54 -29.31 2.29
CA LYS A 134 2.37 -28.97 3.44
C LYS A 134 3.65 -29.79 3.37
N TYR A 135 4.77 -29.13 3.57
CA TYR A 135 6.09 -29.73 3.70
C TYR A 135 6.53 -29.60 5.16
N GLY A 136 7.35 -30.56 5.59
CA GLY A 136 7.68 -30.99 6.96
C GLY A 136 7.82 -29.94 8.06
N PRO A 137 8.19 -30.36 9.29
CA PRO A 137 8.73 -29.42 10.25
C PRO A 137 10.00 -28.81 9.67
N CYS A 138 9.90 -27.57 9.21
CA CYS A 138 11.03 -26.80 8.75
C CYS A 138 11.39 -25.78 9.82
N ARG A 139 12.68 -25.59 10.03
CA ARG A 139 13.18 -24.65 11.03
C ARG A 139 13.09 -23.22 10.52
N ASN A 140 12.54 -22.32 11.33
CA ASN A 140 12.59 -20.88 11.05
C ASN A 140 14.02 -20.38 11.29
N LEU A 141 14.67 -19.86 10.24
CA LEU A 141 16.06 -19.41 10.27
C LEU A 141 16.19 -17.95 10.71
N LYS A 142 15.34 -17.08 10.17
CA LYS A 142 15.30 -15.66 10.54
C LYS A 142 13.92 -15.06 10.32
N ARG A 143 13.61 -14.04 11.11
CA ARG A 143 12.45 -13.17 10.91
C ARG A 143 12.87 -11.99 10.05
N ILE A 144 12.33 -11.90 8.83
CA ILE A 144 12.61 -10.78 7.92
C ILE A 144 11.70 -9.59 8.29
N ASN A 145 10.41 -9.86 8.45
CA ASN A 145 9.38 -8.88 8.80
C ASN A 145 8.39 -9.47 9.80
N ALA A 146 7.45 -8.66 10.30
CA ALA A 146 6.38 -9.15 11.16
C ALA A 146 5.57 -10.31 10.53
N ASN A 147 5.40 -10.28 9.19
CA ASN A 147 4.63 -11.24 8.41
C ASN A 147 5.48 -12.18 7.55
N ALA A 148 6.81 -12.04 7.52
CA ALA A 148 7.66 -12.79 6.60
C ALA A 148 8.86 -13.41 7.32
N TYR A 149 9.05 -14.71 7.12
CA TYR A 149 10.08 -15.51 7.75
C TYR A 149 10.87 -16.25 6.68
N GLU A 150 12.17 -16.43 6.92
CA GLU A 150 12.99 -17.35 6.15
C GLU A 150 12.99 -18.70 6.85
N VAL A 151 12.75 -19.75 6.06
CA VAL A 151 12.58 -21.11 6.54
C VAL A 151 13.58 -22.02 5.84
N GLU A 152 14.12 -22.97 6.59
CA GLU A 152 15.04 -23.96 6.06
C GLU A 152 14.29 -24.99 5.21
N LEU A 153 14.28 -24.77 3.89
CA LEU A 153 13.76 -25.74 2.93
C LEU A 153 14.88 -26.59 2.32
N PRO A 154 14.54 -27.83 1.91
CA PRO A 154 15.44 -28.67 1.12
C PRO A 154 15.90 -27.98 -0.17
N LYS A 155 17.21 -27.97 -0.43
CA LYS A 155 17.83 -27.32 -1.62
C LYS A 155 17.39 -27.91 -2.95
N ASN A 156 16.86 -29.13 -2.96
CA ASN A 156 16.31 -29.76 -4.17
C ASN A 156 14.98 -29.12 -4.61
N MET A 157 14.38 -28.30 -3.76
CA MET A 157 13.17 -27.56 -4.05
C MET A 157 13.56 -26.24 -4.70
N ALA A 158 13.28 -26.07 -5.98
CA ALA A 158 13.51 -24.82 -6.72
C ALA A 158 12.49 -23.73 -6.30
N ILE A 159 12.35 -23.46 -5.00
CA ILE A 159 11.38 -22.54 -4.40
C ILE A 159 12.13 -21.61 -3.46
N SER A 160 11.68 -20.36 -3.35
CA SER A 160 12.24 -19.39 -2.41
C SER A 160 11.98 -19.78 -0.95
N ASN A 161 12.99 -19.61 -0.10
CA ASN A 161 12.96 -19.92 1.33
C ASN A 161 12.15 -18.91 2.17
N THR A 162 11.67 -17.83 1.56
CA THR A 162 10.92 -16.77 2.24
C THR A 162 9.42 -17.02 2.19
N PHE A 163 8.78 -17.16 3.34
CA PHE A 163 7.35 -17.45 3.48
C PHE A 163 6.63 -16.38 4.29
N ASN A 164 5.37 -16.13 3.89
CA ASN A 164 4.46 -15.33 4.70
C ASN A 164 3.95 -16.17 5.87
N VAL A 165 3.71 -15.55 7.03
CA VAL A 165 3.16 -16.19 8.23
C VAL A 165 1.86 -16.95 7.96
N GLN A 166 1.03 -16.48 7.02
CA GLN A 166 -0.22 -17.15 6.62
C GLN A 166 0.02 -18.53 5.96
N HIS A 167 1.24 -18.81 5.51
CA HIS A 167 1.65 -20.06 4.90
C HIS A 167 2.51 -20.91 5.85
N LEU A 168 2.62 -20.51 7.11
CA LEU A 168 3.31 -21.27 8.15
C LEU A 168 2.29 -21.77 9.16
N SER A 169 2.53 -22.95 9.72
CA SER A 169 1.72 -23.50 10.81
C SER A 169 2.63 -24.11 11.85
N ALA A 170 2.40 -23.85 13.13
CA ALA A 170 3.21 -24.41 14.20
C ALA A 170 3.26 -25.94 14.11
N TYR A 171 4.45 -26.52 14.28
CA TYR A 171 4.60 -27.96 14.44
C TYR A 171 4.29 -28.34 15.87
N HIS A 172 3.40 -29.31 16.05
CA HIS A 172 3.13 -29.93 17.35
C HIS A 172 3.64 -31.35 17.29
N ASP A 173 4.60 -31.69 18.16
CA ASP A 173 5.12 -33.05 18.25
C ASP A 173 4.03 -33.96 18.86
N PRO A 174 3.51 -34.96 18.13
CA PRO A 174 2.50 -35.87 18.66
C PRO A 174 3.01 -36.71 19.83
N ASN A 175 4.32 -36.82 20.03
CA ASN A 175 4.94 -37.61 21.10
C ASN A 175 5.18 -36.80 22.39
N ALA A 176 4.99 -35.48 22.37
CA ALA A 176 5.23 -34.62 23.53
C ALA A 176 4.09 -34.64 24.57
N ILE A 177 2.97 -35.33 24.30
CA ILE A 177 1.87 -35.48 25.26
C ILE A 177 2.13 -36.70 26.13
N LYS A 178 2.82 -36.48 27.27
CA LYS A 178 2.58 -37.04 28.63
C LYS A 178 3.82 -36.80 29.51
N SER A 179 3.94 -35.61 30.07
CA SER A 179 4.70 -35.38 31.30
C SER A 179 3.93 -34.41 32.19
N THR A 180 2.77 -34.85 32.67
CA THR A 180 2.10 -34.26 33.83
C THR A 180 1.36 -35.39 34.54
#